data_AF-A0A134C0J9-F1
#
_entry.id   AF-A0A134C0J9-F1
#
_cell.length_a   1.000
_cell.length_b   1.000
_cell.length_c   1.000
_cell.angle_alpha   90.00
_cell.angle_beta   90.00
_cell.angle_gamma   90.00
#
_symmetry.space_group_name_H-M   'P 1'
#
loop_
_entity.id
_entity.type
_entity.pdbx_description
1 polymer ?
#
loop_
_entity_poly.entity_id
_entity_poly.type
_entity_poly.pdbx_seq_one_letter_code
_entity_poly.pdbx_strand_id
1 'polypeptide(L)'
;MEHPAWNKDSIITSTQMYHGFWIKPSWLFPVCKGRMVAAIDSVKTVYNEQETVLIVKKEINRLQKKLRDLDAQRDEYRYYLKVHSVKDEGYELVAKHATINHSRMDTIQHVLRLLSAHVSNKKLKINRIDQYHAYIRHSQKSASIECSLVRYGTKGQIALMQTIDKKTPKDVFAISIIPYASMFWQGVLSLSSRDSLPVPTALGECGAPIFTKYGNMVGMKLNKGGVDSKDILK
;
A
#
# COMPACT_ATOMS: atom_id res chain seq x y z
N MET A 1 16.82 0.76 -23.67
CA MET A 1 15.55 1.40 -23.26
C MET A 1 15.88 2.30 -22.09
N GLU A 2 15.99 3.60 -22.35
CA GLU A 2 16.20 4.58 -21.29
C GLU A 2 14.94 4.65 -20.43
N HIS A 3 15.09 4.40 -19.12
CA HIS A 3 14.03 4.65 -18.17
C HIS A 3 13.83 6.17 -18.08
N PRO A 4 12.59 6.70 -18.18
CA PRO A 4 12.36 8.13 -17.99
C PRO A 4 12.96 8.56 -16.65
N ALA A 5 13.73 9.65 -16.63
CA ALA A 5 14.22 10.22 -15.39
C ALA A 5 13.03 10.79 -14.61
N TRP A 6 12.48 10.01 -13.69
CA TRP A 6 11.31 10.40 -12.90
C TRP A 6 11.70 11.46 -11.86
N ASN A 7 11.08 12.63 -11.93
CA ASN A 7 11.16 13.60 -10.84
C ASN A 7 10.33 13.08 -9.65
N LYS A 8 10.93 13.02 -8.44
CA LYS A 8 10.27 12.57 -7.20
C LYS A 8 8.96 13.32 -6.93
N ASP A 9 8.87 14.58 -7.37
CA ASP A 9 7.70 15.43 -7.16
C ASP A 9 6.50 15.08 -8.06
N SER A 10 6.68 14.19 -9.04
CA SER A 10 5.61 13.76 -9.97
C SER A 10 4.96 12.43 -9.59
N ILE A 11 5.32 11.85 -8.44
CA ILE A 11 4.83 10.54 -7.99
C ILE A 11 3.69 10.74 -7.00
N ILE A 12 2.49 10.29 -7.37
CA ILE A 12 1.38 10.17 -6.42
C ILE A 12 1.59 8.87 -5.65
N THR A 13 2.16 8.97 -4.46
CA THR A 13 2.32 7.81 -3.57
C THR A 13 1.01 7.50 -2.88
N SER A 14 0.53 6.27 -3.05
CA SER A 14 -0.55 5.69 -2.23
C SER A 14 0.05 4.59 -1.37
N THR A 15 -0.01 4.77 -0.05
CA THR A 15 0.42 3.75 0.90
C THR A 15 -0.78 2.94 1.34
N GLN A 16 -0.70 1.62 1.17
CA GLN A 16 -1.70 0.67 1.66
C GLN A 16 -1.01 -0.29 2.62
N MET A 17 -1.65 -0.56 3.76
CA MET A 17 -1.16 -1.50 4.76
C MET A 17 -2.00 -2.77 4.72
N TYR A 18 -1.31 -3.89 4.63
CA TYR A 18 -1.91 -5.22 4.59
C TYR A 18 -1.31 -6.07 5.70
N HIS A 19 -2.10 -6.99 6.25
CA HIS A 19 -1.59 -7.99 7.17
C HIS A 19 -1.10 -9.22 6.41
N GLY A 20 -0.11 -9.87 7.01
CA GLY A 20 0.52 -11.05 6.46
C GLY A 20 1.40 -11.73 7.50
N PHE A 21 1.99 -12.84 7.12
CA PHE A 21 2.85 -13.64 7.99
C PHE A 21 4.01 -14.25 7.21
N TRP A 22 5.09 -14.54 7.95
CA TRP A 22 6.28 -15.19 7.40
C TRP A 22 6.03 -16.67 7.20
N ILE A 23 6.58 -17.23 6.12
CA ILE A 23 6.30 -18.61 5.74
C ILE A 23 7.57 -19.42 5.52
N LYS A 24 7.52 -20.70 5.91
CA LYS A 24 8.46 -21.72 5.49
C LYS A 24 7.77 -22.54 4.40
N PRO A 25 8.13 -22.36 3.11
CA PRO A 25 7.35 -22.90 1.99
C PRO A 25 7.38 -24.42 1.88
N SER A 26 8.38 -25.07 2.47
CA SER A 26 8.52 -26.52 2.48
C SER A 26 8.56 -27.01 3.92
N TRP A 27 7.73 -27.99 4.23
CA TRP A 27 7.79 -28.74 5.48
C TRP A 27 9.11 -29.54 5.61
N LEU A 28 9.62 -30.08 4.49
CA LEU A 28 10.82 -30.91 4.46
C LEU A 28 12.10 -30.09 4.68
N PHE A 29 12.13 -28.86 4.16
CA PHE A 29 13.24 -27.93 4.34
C PHE A 29 12.70 -26.61 4.89
N PRO A 30 12.48 -26.52 6.22
CA PRO A 30 11.75 -25.43 6.86
C PRO A 30 12.61 -24.15 6.95
N VAL A 31 13.05 -23.61 5.82
CA VAL A 31 13.80 -22.37 5.71
C VAL A 31 12.90 -21.30 5.12
N CYS A 32 12.69 -20.23 5.88
CA CYS A 32 11.84 -19.11 5.47
C CYS A 32 12.47 -18.30 4.31
N LYS A 33 13.80 -18.12 4.30
CA LYS A 33 14.55 -17.33 3.29
C LYS A 33 13.96 -15.93 3.11
N GLY A 34 13.47 -15.32 4.20
CA GLY A 34 12.79 -14.03 4.15
C GLY A 34 11.49 -14.03 3.33
N ARG A 35 10.78 -15.15 3.22
CA ARG A 35 9.49 -15.21 2.50
C ARG A 35 8.32 -14.90 3.42
N MET A 36 7.39 -14.11 2.92
CA MET A 36 6.15 -13.80 3.60
C MET A 36 4.97 -13.78 2.63
N VAL A 37 3.78 -13.96 3.17
CA VAL A 37 2.52 -13.92 2.43
C VAL A 37 1.67 -12.82 3.05
N ALA A 38 1.07 -11.99 2.21
CA ALA A 38 0.09 -11.00 2.63
C ALA A 38 -1.21 -11.13 1.83
N ALA A 39 -2.33 -10.85 2.50
CA ALA A 39 -3.60 -10.68 1.82
C ALA A 39 -3.67 -9.27 1.27
N ILE A 40 -3.73 -9.15 -0.05
CA ILE A 40 -3.81 -7.88 -0.76
C ILE A 40 -5.15 -7.75 -1.45
N ASP A 41 -5.59 -6.53 -1.69
CA ASP A 41 -6.69 -6.32 -2.62
C ASP A 41 -6.22 -6.69 -4.03
N SER A 42 -7.12 -7.25 -4.84
CA SER A 42 -6.78 -7.68 -6.20
C SER A 42 -6.12 -6.54 -6.98
N VAL A 43 -4.82 -6.67 -7.22
CA VAL A 43 -4.05 -5.65 -7.94
C VAL A 43 -4.25 -5.89 -9.43
N LYS A 44 -5.04 -5.02 -10.06
CA LYS A 44 -5.09 -4.95 -11.51
C LYS A 44 -3.80 -4.28 -12.00
N THR A 45 -2.97 -5.04 -12.70
CA THR A 45 -1.69 -4.56 -13.25
C THR A 45 -1.86 -3.86 -14.60
N VAL A 46 -2.97 -4.09 -15.29
CA VAL A 46 -3.28 -3.51 -16.60
C VAL A 46 -4.61 -2.77 -16.55
N TYR A 47 -4.57 -1.47 -16.80
CA TYR A 47 -5.75 -0.64 -16.94
C TYR A 47 -6.20 -0.60 -18.39
N ASN A 48 -7.49 -0.78 -18.63
CA ASN A 48 -8.05 -0.55 -19.97
C ASN A 48 -8.17 0.96 -20.24
N GLU A 49 -8.52 1.33 -21.48
CA GLU A 49 -8.67 2.75 -21.89
C GLU A 49 -9.69 3.49 -21.02
N GLN A 50 -10.86 2.90 -20.75
CA GLN A 50 -11.93 3.53 -19.97
C GLN A 50 -11.52 3.76 -18.51
N GLU A 51 -10.83 2.79 -17.90
CA GLU A 51 -10.28 2.88 -16.54
C GLU A 51 -9.18 3.93 -16.46
N THR A 52 -8.34 4.02 -17.49
CA THR A 52 -7.29 5.03 -17.60
C THR A 52 -7.89 6.43 -17.61
N VAL A 53 -8.89 6.65 -18.47
CA VAL A 53 -9.65 7.91 -18.52
C VAL A 53 -10.30 8.22 -17.17
N LEU A 54 -10.88 7.21 -16.52
CA LEU A 54 -11.53 7.38 -15.21
C LEU A 54 -10.53 7.80 -14.12
N ILE A 55 -9.35 7.16 -14.07
CA ILE A 55 -8.30 7.50 -13.09
C ILE A 55 -7.83 8.94 -13.31
N VAL A 56 -7.59 9.32 -14.56
CA VAL A 56 -7.16 10.69 -14.90
C VAL A 56 -8.22 11.72 -14.52
N LYS A 57 -9.51 11.45 -14.79
CA LYS A 57 -10.62 12.31 -14.37
C LYS A 57 -10.70 12.45 -12.85
N LYS A 58 -10.52 11.35 -12.10
CA LYS A 58 -10.46 11.40 -10.64
C LYS A 58 -9.30 12.27 -10.15
N GLU A 59 -8.14 12.17 -10.79
CA GLU A 59 -6.98 13.00 -10.44
C GLU A 59 -7.20 14.48 -10.77
N ILE A 60 -7.81 14.79 -11.93
CA ILE A 60 -8.22 16.16 -12.27
C ILE A 60 -9.14 16.73 -11.17
N ASN A 61 -10.15 15.98 -10.75
CA ASN A 61 -11.07 16.41 -9.69
C ASN A 61 -10.34 16.63 -8.35
N ARG A 62 -9.37 15.75 -8.01
CA ARG A 62 -8.54 15.87 -6.80
C ARG A 62 -7.69 17.15 -6.85
N LEU A 63 -7.02 17.41 -7.98
CA LEU A 63 -6.19 18.58 -8.19
C LEU A 63 -7.01 19.88 -8.19
N GLN A 64 -8.21 19.89 -8.79
CA GLN A 64 -9.12 21.03 -8.72
C GLN A 64 -9.55 21.34 -7.29
N LYS A 65 -9.86 20.31 -6.48
CA LYS A 65 -10.16 20.50 -5.05
C LYS A 65 -8.95 21.08 -4.32
N LYS A 66 -7.77 20.51 -4.54
CA LYS A 66 -6.55 20.99 -3.90
C LYS A 66 -6.22 22.43 -4.28
N LEU A 67 -6.46 22.82 -5.54
CA LEU A 67 -6.27 24.19 -6.00
C LEU A 67 -7.20 25.15 -5.26
N ARG A 68 -8.48 24.80 -5.06
CA ARG A 68 -9.42 25.61 -4.27
C ARG A 68 -8.95 25.77 -2.83
N ASP A 69 -8.45 24.70 -2.20
CA ASP A 69 -7.93 24.77 -0.83
C ASP A 69 -6.71 25.71 -0.74
N LEU A 70 -5.81 25.67 -1.73
CA LEU A 70 -4.64 26.57 -1.79
C LEU A 70 -5.03 28.02 -2.10
N ASP A 71 -6.08 28.22 -2.90
CA ASP A 71 -6.65 29.54 -3.20
C ASP A 71 -7.20 30.21 -1.94
N ALA A 72 -7.92 29.45 -1.11
CA ALA A 72 -8.38 29.92 0.20
C ALA A 72 -7.20 30.28 1.12
N GLN A 73 -6.17 29.43 1.20
CA GLN A 73 -4.95 29.72 1.97
C GLN A 73 -4.21 30.97 1.45
N ARG A 74 -4.20 31.20 0.13
CA ARG A 74 -3.61 32.41 -0.47
C ARG A 74 -4.32 33.65 0.04
N ASP A 75 -5.65 33.63 0.12
CA ASP A 75 -6.43 34.77 0.58
C ASP A 75 -6.18 35.06 2.06
N GLU A 76 -6.01 34.03 2.90
CA GLU A 76 -5.58 34.16 4.30
C GLU A 76 -4.19 34.81 4.41
N TYR A 77 -3.21 34.33 3.63
CA TYR A 77 -1.87 34.92 3.62
C TYR A 77 -1.89 36.37 3.15
N ARG A 78 -2.69 36.69 2.13
CA ARG A 78 -2.87 38.07 1.66
C ARG A 78 -3.45 38.97 2.72
N TYR A 79 -4.46 38.50 3.45
CA TYR A 79 -5.03 39.23 4.58
C TYR A 79 -3.98 39.48 5.66
N TYR A 80 -3.27 38.44 6.09
CA TYR A 80 -2.25 38.54 7.13
C TYR A 80 -1.15 39.54 6.75
N LEU A 81 -0.58 39.41 5.55
CA LEU A 81 0.51 40.28 5.06
C LEU A 81 0.07 41.74 4.85
N LYS A 82 -1.23 41.99 4.65
CA LYS A 82 -1.79 43.34 4.52
C LYS A 82 -2.04 43.98 5.89
N VAL A 83 -2.53 43.21 6.86
CA VAL A 83 -2.91 43.72 8.20
C VAL A 83 -1.69 43.84 9.11
N HIS A 84 -0.80 42.84 9.10
CA HIS A 84 0.40 42.81 9.92
C HIS A 84 1.58 43.37 9.12
N SER A 85 1.86 44.67 9.28
CA SER A 85 2.98 45.36 8.60
C SER A 85 4.29 45.35 9.40
N VAL A 86 4.29 44.78 10.60
CA VAL A 86 5.50 44.66 11.44
C VAL A 86 6.34 43.52 10.91
N LYS A 87 7.58 43.81 10.52
CA LYS A 87 8.55 42.83 10.01
C LYS A 87 9.20 42.07 11.17
N ASP A 88 8.41 41.22 11.82
CA ASP A 88 8.90 40.26 12.79
C ASP A 88 9.14 38.88 12.14
N GLU A 89 9.59 37.92 12.95
CA GLU A 89 9.84 36.54 12.50
C GLU A 89 8.55 35.87 11.96
N GLY A 90 7.39 36.22 12.53
CA GLY A 90 6.09 35.71 12.09
C GLY A 90 5.72 36.19 10.67
N TYR A 91 5.97 37.47 10.38
CA TYR A 91 5.77 38.06 9.06
C TYR A 91 6.62 37.36 7.99
N GLU A 92 7.91 37.16 8.26
CA GLU A 92 8.82 36.50 7.31
C GLU A 92 8.41 35.06 7.02
N LEU A 93 8.00 34.31 8.05
CA LEU A 93 7.47 32.95 7.90
C LEU A 93 6.22 32.92 7.00
N VAL A 94 5.26 33.81 7.23
CA VAL A 94 4.03 33.87 6.42
C VAL A 94 4.33 34.27 4.98
N ALA A 95 5.22 35.23 4.74
CA ALA A 95 5.65 35.61 3.39
C ALA A 95 6.31 34.44 2.63
N LYS A 96 7.15 33.67 3.32
CA LYS A 96 7.76 32.45 2.77
C LYS A 96 6.70 31.41 2.41
N HIS A 97 5.73 31.18 3.30
CA HIS A 97 4.61 30.25 3.04
C HIS A 97 3.74 30.71 1.86
N ALA A 98 3.46 32.01 1.74
CA ALA A 98 2.72 32.58 0.61
C ALA A 98 3.43 32.32 -0.73
N THR A 99 4.76 32.49 -0.75
CA THR A 99 5.59 32.23 -1.95
C THR A 99 5.53 30.75 -2.33
N ILE A 100 5.71 29.84 -1.37
CA ILE A 100 5.61 28.39 -1.60
C ILE A 100 4.21 28.01 -2.09
N ASN A 101 3.15 28.61 -1.52
CA ASN A 101 1.78 28.35 -1.93
C ASN A 101 1.55 28.78 -3.39
N HIS A 102 2.04 29.96 -3.78
CA HIS A 102 1.95 30.42 -5.16
C HIS A 102 2.62 29.45 -6.15
N SER A 103 3.87 29.02 -5.88
CA SER A 103 4.55 28.05 -6.74
C SER A 103 3.82 26.69 -6.82
N ARG A 104 3.18 26.25 -5.73
CA ARG A 104 2.36 25.03 -5.72
C ARG A 104 1.11 25.19 -6.59
N MET A 105 0.43 26.33 -6.53
CA MET A 105 -0.72 26.63 -7.36
C MET A 105 -0.35 26.61 -8.85
N ASP A 106 0.75 27.25 -9.24
CA ASP A 106 1.23 27.28 -10.62
C ASP A 106 1.53 25.88 -11.15
N THR A 107 2.18 25.06 -10.32
CA THR A 107 2.46 23.65 -10.64
C THR A 107 1.17 22.86 -10.87
N ILE A 108 0.20 22.99 -9.95
CA ILE A 108 -1.09 22.28 -10.07
C ILE A 108 -1.86 22.74 -11.32
N GLN A 109 -1.89 24.04 -11.60
CA GLN A 109 -2.55 24.58 -12.79
C GLN A 109 -1.89 24.07 -14.08
N HIS A 110 -0.56 24.00 -14.12
CA HIS A 110 0.17 23.43 -15.25
C HIS A 110 -0.20 21.96 -15.47
N VAL A 111 -0.18 21.13 -14.41
CA VAL A 111 -0.56 19.71 -14.48
C VAL A 111 -2.01 19.54 -14.90
N LEU A 112 -2.95 20.32 -14.34
CA LEU A 112 -4.36 20.30 -14.73
C LEU A 112 -4.56 20.57 -16.22
N ARG A 113 -3.82 21.55 -16.77
CA ARG A 113 -3.87 21.88 -18.19
C ARG A 113 -3.40 20.71 -19.06
N LEU A 114 -2.30 20.08 -18.68
CA LEU A 114 -1.77 18.91 -19.39
C LEU A 114 -2.74 17.72 -19.33
N LEU A 115 -3.24 17.37 -18.15
CA LEU A 115 -4.17 16.25 -17.97
C LEU A 115 -5.49 16.49 -18.72
N SER A 116 -6.04 17.71 -18.64
CA SER A 116 -7.31 18.03 -19.30
C SER A 116 -7.19 18.00 -20.83
N ALA A 117 -6.06 18.42 -21.38
CA ALA A 117 -5.81 18.36 -22.83
C ALA A 117 -5.65 16.92 -23.36
N HIS A 118 -5.18 16.00 -22.52
CA HIS A 118 -4.84 14.64 -22.95
C HIS A 118 -5.77 13.55 -22.42
N VAL A 119 -6.80 13.90 -21.64
CA VAL A 119 -7.70 12.91 -20.99
C VAL A 119 -8.39 11.98 -21.99
N SER A 120 -8.71 12.47 -23.20
CA SER A 120 -9.37 11.70 -24.25
C SER A 120 -8.40 11.07 -25.26
N ASN A 121 -7.09 11.15 -25.02
CA ASN A 121 -6.08 10.63 -25.94
C ASN A 121 -5.89 9.12 -25.74
N LYS A 122 -6.16 8.32 -26.78
CA LYS A 122 -6.00 6.86 -26.81
C LYS A 122 -4.56 6.38 -26.54
N LYS A 123 -3.57 7.27 -26.63
CA LYS A 123 -2.15 6.95 -26.37
C LYS A 123 -1.76 7.02 -24.90
N LEU A 124 -2.66 7.47 -24.00
CA LEU A 124 -2.36 7.58 -22.59
C LEU A 124 -2.20 6.20 -21.96
N LYS A 125 -1.07 5.98 -21.28
CA LYS A 125 -0.77 4.72 -20.58
C LYS A 125 -0.45 5.04 -19.13
N ILE A 126 -1.04 4.28 -18.21
CA ILE A 126 -0.72 4.35 -16.79
C ILE A 126 0.23 3.19 -16.48
N ASN A 127 1.44 3.54 -16.06
CA ASN A 127 2.40 2.59 -15.52
C ASN A 127 2.35 2.66 -14.01
N ARG A 128 2.13 1.51 -13.37
CA ARG A 128 2.14 1.38 -11.91
C ARG A 128 3.47 0.79 -11.48
N ILE A 129 4.09 1.42 -10.48
CA ILE A 129 5.30 0.92 -9.82
C ILE A 129 4.92 0.67 -8.35
N ASP A 130 5.02 -0.58 -7.93
CA ASP A 130 4.74 -0.97 -6.55
C ASP A 130 6.04 -1.17 -5.79
N GLN A 131 6.15 -0.54 -4.62
CA GLN A 131 7.23 -0.76 -3.66
C GLN A 131 6.65 -1.43 -2.43
N TYR A 132 7.26 -2.53 -2.00
CA TYR A 132 6.76 -3.34 -0.88
C TYR A 132 7.70 -3.22 0.31
N HIS A 133 7.12 -2.93 1.48
CA HIS A 133 7.84 -2.89 2.74
C HIS A 133 7.12 -3.74 3.79
N ALA A 134 7.86 -4.60 4.46
CA ALA A 134 7.40 -5.33 5.63
C ALA A 134 7.63 -4.46 6.87
N TYR A 135 6.54 -4.10 7.55
CA TYR A 135 6.58 -3.38 8.82
C TYR A 135 6.46 -4.36 9.98
N ILE A 136 7.48 -4.38 10.84
CA ILE A 136 7.54 -5.24 12.02
C ILE A 136 7.43 -4.36 13.25
N ARG A 137 6.45 -4.65 14.10
CA ARG A 137 6.26 -3.96 15.37
C ARG A 137 7.09 -4.67 16.43
N HIS A 138 8.25 -4.10 16.80
CA HIS A 138 8.95 -4.51 18.01
C HIS A 138 8.38 -3.74 19.22
N SER A 139 8.56 -4.28 20.42
CA SER A 139 8.06 -3.71 21.68
C SER A 139 8.51 -2.27 21.95
N GLN A 140 9.60 -1.80 21.32
CA GLN A 140 10.11 -0.43 21.48
C GLN A 140 10.46 0.31 20.17
N LYS A 141 10.58 -0.37 19.02
CA LYS A 141 10.91 0.25 17.72
C LYS A 141 10.20 -0.44 16.55
N SER A 142 9.77 0.31 15.56
CA SER A 142 9.22 -0.25 14.31
C SER A 142 10.34 -0.38 13.29
N ALA A 143 10.51 -1.58 12.71
CA ALA A 143 11.45 -1.79 11.62
C ALA A 143 10.70 -1.89 10.29
N SER A 144 11.20 -1.22 9.25
CA SER A 144 10.73 -1.35 7.87
C SER A 144 11.80 -2.08 7.06
N ILE A 145 11.40 -3.15 6.37
CA ILE A 145 12.29 -3.99 5.56
C ILE A 145 11.76 -4.03 4.14
N GLU A 146 12.58 -3.63 3.19
CA GLU A 146 12.22 -3.66 1.77
C GLU A 146 12.04 -5.10 1.28
N CYS A 147 10.99 -5.30 0.48
CA CYS A 147 10.58 -6.58 -0.05
C CYS A 147 10.39 -6.49 -1.57
N SER A 148 10.68 -7.60 -2.24
CA SER A 148 10.35 -7.84 -3.64
C SER A 148 9.11 -8.72 -3.74
N LEU A 149 8.24 -8.42 -4.70
CA LEU A 149 7.15 -9.31 -5.06
C LEU A 149 7.73 -10.52 -5.81
N VAL A 150 7.50 -11.72 -5.28
CA VAL A 150 7.89 -12.97 -5.94
C VAL A 150 6.81 -13.37 -6.96
N ARG A 151 5.55 -13.36 -6.53
CA ARG A 151 4.38 -13.65 -7.38
C ARG A 151 3.08 -13.27 -6.67
N TYR A 152 2.02 -13.14 -7.46
CA TYR A 152 0.66 -13.17 -6.95
C TYR A 152 0.12 -14.61 -6.93
N GLY A 153 -0.75 -14.91 -5.97
CA GLY A 153 -1.53 -16.15 -6.00
C GLY A 153 -2.53 -16.14 -7.16
N THR A 154 -3.06 -17.32 -7.51
CA THR A 154 -3.93 -17.53 -8.69
C THR A 154 -5.08 -16.52 -8.85
N LYS A 155 -5.67 -16.03 -7.74
CA LYS A 155 -6.79 -15.05 -7.76
C LYS A 155 -6.36 -13.59 -7.61
N GLY A 156 -5.06 -13.29 -7.53
CA GLY A 156 -4.54 -11.93 -7.35
C GLY A 156 -4.76 -11.30 -5.97
N GLN A 157 -5.36 -12.03 -5.03
CA GLN A 157 -5.71 -11.55 -3.68
C GLN A 157 -4.61 -11.84 -2.64
N ILE A 158 -3.51 -12.43 -3.09
CA ILE A 158 -2.41 -12.89 -2.25
C ILE A 158 -1.12 -12.48 -2.93
N ALA A 159 -0.22 -11.86 -2.18
CA ALA A 159 1.13 -11.58 -2.62
C ALA A 159 2.11 -12.46 -1.84
N LEU A 160 2.90 -13.24 -2.58
CA LEU A 160 4.10 -13.86 -2.05
C LEU A 160 5.24 -12.87 -2.22
N MET A 161 5.84 -12.46 -1.12
CA MET A 161 6.92 -11.48 -1.07
C MET A 161 8.18 -12.10 -0.47
N GLN A 162 9.33 -11.51 -0.80
CA GLN A 162 10.61 -11.91 -0.26
C GLN A 162 11.46 -10.69 0.07
N THR A 163 12.12 -10.68 1.24
CA THR A 163 13.08 -9.62 1.57
C THR A 163 14.20 -9.56 0.54
N ILE A 164 14.69 -8.36 0.25
CA ILE A 164 15.77 -8.16 -0.73
C ILE A 164 17.03 -8.97 -0.36
N ASP A 165 17.35 -9.03 0.93
CA ASP A 165 18.50 -9.76 1.46
C ASP A 165 18.26 -11.28 1.63
N LYS A 166 17.03 -11.76 1.38
CA LYS A 166 16.59 -13.15 1.58
C LYS A 166 16.77 -13.68 3.01
N LYS A 167 16.95 -12.79 4.00
CA LYS A 167 17.06 -13.16 5.41
C LYS A 167 15.75 -12.96 6.13
N THR A 168 15.45 -13.88 7.05
CA THR A 168 14.30 -13.73 7.95
C THR A 168 14.73 -12.85 9.13
N PRO A 169 13.95 -11.81 9.46
CA PRO A 169 14.20 -10.98 10.64
C PRO A 169 14.27 -11.81 11.93
N LYS A 170 15.05 -11.38 12.93
CA LYS A 170 15.30 -12.19 14.14
C LYS A 170 14.06 -12.40 15.01
N ASP A 171 13.16 -11.41 15.04
CA ASP A 171 12.03 -11.39 15.97
C ASP A 171 10.70 -11.84 15.33
N VAL A 172 10.77 -12.57 14.21
CA VAL A 172 9.56 -13.05 13.53
C VAL A 172 9.49 -14.57 13.52
N PHE A 173 8.29 -15.09 13.79
CA PHE A 173 8.00 -16.50 13.67
C PHE A 173 7.47 -16.79 12.28
N ALA A 174 8.13 -17.73 11.59
CA ALA A 174 7.68 -18.21 10.29
C ALA A 174 6.83 -19.47 10.45
N ILE A 175 5.69 -19.52 9.76
CA ILE A 175 4.74 -20.63 9.78
C ILE A 175 5.10 -21.63 8.69
N SER A 176 5.20 -22.92 9.03
CA SER A 176 5.37 -23.98 8.04
C SER A 176 4.07 -24.19 7.26
N ILE A 177 4.14 -24.07 5.93
CA ILE A 177 2.99 -24.39 5.09
C ILE A 177 3.05 -25.88 4.75
N ILE A 178 2.01 -26.59 5.17
CA ILE A 178 1.70 -27.94 4.67
C ILE A 178 0.59 -27.76 3.63
N PRO A 179 0.80 -28.12 2.36
CA PRO A 179 -0.22 -27.99 1.33
C PRO A 179 -1.35 -28.98 1.65
N TYR A 180 -2.42 -28.46 2.24
CA TYR A 180 -3.59 -29.23 2.66
C TYR A 180 -4.82 -28.68 1.94
N ALA A 181 -5.64 -29.57 1.40
CA ALA A 181 -6.98 -29.22 0.93
C ALA A 181 -7.95 -29.49 2.07
N SER A 182 -8.26 -28.50 2.90
CA SER A 182 -9.24 -28.73 3.96
C SER A 182 -10.64 -28.84 3.37
N MET A 183 -11.22 -30.03 3.48
CA MET A 183 -12.64 -30.26 3.23
C MET A 183 -13.55 -29.64 4.31
N PHE A 184 -12.98 -29.18 5.44
CA PHE A 184 -13.74 -28.67 6.57
C PHE A 184 -13.13 -27.39 7.17
N TRP A 185 -13.80 -26.26 6.95
CA TRP A 185 -13.57 -24.98 7.64
C TRP A 185 -14.29 -24.90 9.00
N GLN A 186 -14.70 -26.05 9.55
CA GLN A 186 -15.45 -26.12 10.81
C GLN A 186 -14.48 -26.17 11.99
N GLY A 187 -14.68 -25.29 12.99
CA GLY A 187 -13.87 -25.25 14.21
C GLY A 187 -12.43 -24.74 14.01
N VAL A 188 -12.17 -23.97 12.95
CA VAL A 188 -10.86 -23.35 12.68
C VAL A 188 -10.78 -21.93 13.26
N LEU A 189 -9.61 -21.60 13.79
CA LEU A 189 -9.33 -20.33 14.46
C LEU A 189 -8.30 -19.54 13.67
N SER A 190 -8.49 -18.22 13.58
CA SER A 190 -7.53 -17.29 12.99
C SER A 190 -6.65 -16.67 14.07
N LEU A 191 -5.37 -16.51 13.78
CA LEU A 191 -4.45 -15.77 14.65
C LEU A 191 -4.42 -14.30 14.22
N SER A 192 -5.08 -13.45 15.01
CA SER A 192 -5.15 -12.00 14.79
C SER A 192 -3.87 -11.33 15.27
N SER A 193 -3.44 -10.26 14.60
CA SER A 193 -2.29 -9.46 15.07
C SER A 193 -2.62 -8.59 16.28
N ARG A 194 -3.92 -8.40 16.56
CA ARG A 194 -4.43 -7.57 17.67
C ARG A 194 -4.76 -8.36 18.93
N ASP A 195 -5.05 -9.65 18.77
CA ASP A 195 -5.54 -10.49 19.86
C ASP A 195 -4.45 -11.48 20.29
N SER A 196 -4.25 -11.61 21.60
CA SER A 196 -3.27 -12.55 22.17
C SER A 196 -3.69 -14.01 22.05
N LEU A 197 -4.96 -14.27 21.70
CA LEU A 197 -5.55 -15.61 21.61
C LEU A 197 -6.14 -15.85 20.22
N PRO A 198 -6.14 -17.11 19.73
CA PRO A 198 -6.81 -17.46 18.49
C PRO A 198 -8.32 -17.15 18.55
N VAL A 199 -8.84 -16.48 17.52
CA VAL A 199 -10.24 -16.07 17.45
C VAL A 199 -10.99 -16.88 16.39
N PRO A 200 -12.33 -17.01 16.47
CA PRO A 200 -13.12 -17.53 15.37
C PRO A 200 -12.81 -16.80 14.06
N THR A 201 -12.75 -17.52 12.95
CA THR A 201 -12.37 -16.98 11.63
C THR A 201 -13.23 -15.78 11.18
N ALA A 202 -14.48 -15.69 11.65
CA ALA A 202 -15.36 -14.55 11.40
C ALA A 202 -14.88 -13.24 12.05
N LEU A 203 -14.13 -13.33 13.15
CA LEU A 203 -13.54 -12.20 13.88
C LEU A 203 -12.08 -11.93 13.47
N GLY A 204 -11.49 -12.81 12.67
CA GLY A 204 -10.12 -12.69 12.19
C GLY A 204 -9.92 -11.56 11.17
N GLU A 205 -8.78 -10.89 11.26
CA GLU A 205 -8.35 -9.87 10.29
C GLU A 205 -8.05 -10.49 8.91
N CYS A 206 -8.26 -9.72 7.85
CA CYS A 206 -7.78 -10.10 6.51
C CYS A 206 -6.25 -10.23 6.53
N GLY A 207 -5.71 -11.34 6.03
CA GLY A 207 -4.28 -11.66 6.10
C GLY A 207 -3.87 -12.52 7.29
N ALA A 208 -4.79 -12.76 8.24
CA ALA A 208 -4.53 -13.65 9.37
C ALA A 208 -4.39 -15.11 8.91
N PRO A 209 -3.38 -15.85 9.41
CA PRO A 209 -3.29 -17.29 9.20
C PRO A 209 -4.39 -18.01 9.97
N ILE A 210 -4.92 -19.09 9.39
CA ILE A 210 -6.01 -19.89 9.93
C ILE A 210 -5.50 -21.28 10.27
N PHE A 211 -5.83 -21.73 11.48
CA PHE A 211 -5.36 -22.97 12.08
C PHE A 211 -6.51 -23.87 12.49
N THR A 212 -6.28 -25.18 12.44
CA THR A 212 -7.11 -26.15 13.15
C THR A 212 -6.91 -26.05 14.66
N LYS A 213 -7.84 -26.63 15.43
CA LYS A 213 -7.66 -26.83 16.88
C LYS A 213 -6.38 -27.58 17.28
N TYR A 214 -5.75 -28.30 16.34
CA TYR A 214 -4.52 -29.06 16.55
C TYR A 214 -3.25 -28.27 16.16
N GLY A 215 -3.37 -26.99 15.80
CA GLY A 215 -2.23 -26.14 15.45
C GLY A 215 -1.74 -26.25 14.00
N ASN A 216 -2.40 -27.06 13.16
CA ASN A 216 -2.06 -27.13 11.73
C ASN A 216 -2.63 -25.94 10.96
N MET A 217 -1.79 -25.23 10.20
CA MET A 217 -2.23 -24.14 9.32
C MET A 217 -2.99 -24.71 8.12
N VAL A 218 -4.23 -24.25 7.92
CA VAL A 218 -5.11 -24.69 6.82
C VAL A 218 -5.31 -23.62 5.75
N GLY A 219 -5.02 -22.36 6.07
CA GLY A 219 -5.29 -21.28 5.13
C GLY A 219 -4.99 -19.90 5.66
N MET A 220 -5.50 -18.90 4.94
CA MET A 220 -5.41 -17.49 5.30
C MET A 220 -6.76 -16.82 5.12
N LYS A 221 -7.12 -15.91 6.03
CA LYS A 221 -8.34 -15.10 5.93
C LYS A 221 -8.19 -14.06 4.82
N LEU A 222 -9.23 -13.91 4.01
CA LEU A 222 -9.33 -12.83 3.02
C LEU A 222 -10.51 -11.92 3.36
N ASN A 223 -10.61 -10.76 2.71
CA ASN A 223 -11.74 -9.84 2.87
C ASN A 223 -13.08 -10.54 2.61
N LYS A 224 -13.12 -11.45 1.63
CA LYS A 224 -14.26 -12.31 1.33
C LYS A 224 -13.84 -13.78 1.46
N GLY A 225 -14.27 -14.44 2.54
CA GLY A 225 -13.96 -15.85 2.80
C GLY A 225 -12.52 -16.09 3.27
N GLY A 226 -11.88 -17.13 2.73
CA GLY A 226 -10.52 -17.53 3.01
C GLY A 226 -9.90 -18.27 1.83
N VAL A 227 -8.60 -18.52 1.89
CA VAL A 227 -7.84 -19.30 0.92
C VAL A 227 -7.19 -20.50 1.60
N ASP A 228 -7.24 -21.66 0.94
CA ASP A 228 -6.58 -22.88 1.42
C ASP A 228 -5.05 -22.76 1.35
N SER A 229 -4.34 -23.42 2.26
CA SER A 229 -2.88 -23.42 2.32
C SER A 229 -2.23 -23.95 1.03
N LYS A 230 -2.89 -24.89 0.33
CA LYS A 230 -2.46 -25.41 -0.97
C LYS A 230 -2.40 -24.35 -2.08
N ASP A 231 -3.21 -23.30 -1.99
CA ASP A 231 -3.35 -22.27 -3.02
C ASP A 231 -2.52 -21.01 -2.69
N ILE A 232 -2.00 -20.90 -1.46
CA ILE A 232 -1.07 -19.84 -1.06
C ILE A 232 0.27 -19.96 -1.83
N LEU A 233 0.70 -21.19 -2.12
CA LEU A 233 1.96 -21.49 -2.80
C LEU A 233 1.80 -21.75 -4.31
N LYS A 234 0.63 -21.49 -4.90
CA LYS A 234 0.37 -21.60 -6.34
C LYS A 234 0.27 -20.23 -6.98
#